data_AF-A0A5S3TA36-F1
#
_entry.id   AF-A0A5S3TA36-F1
#
_cell.length_a   1.000
_cell.length_b   1.000
_cell.length_c   1.000
_cell.angle_alpha   90.00
_cell.angle_beta   90.00
_cell.angle_gamma   90.00
#
_symmetry.space_group_name_H-M   'P 1'
#
loop_
_entity.id
_entity.type
_entity.pdbx_description
1 polymer ?
#
loop_
_entity_poly.entity_id
_entity_poly.type
_entity_poly.pdbx_seq_one_letter_code
_entity_poly.pdbx_strand_id
1 'polypeptide(L)' 'MTMRTYTKLQCSCGASGEIVESENDQPYSQEWSKTSLRNLGSKGTYNGEYKLIARMKPSCMTCGKTLTPENIVQ' A
#
# COMPACT_ATOMS: atom_id res chain seq x y z
N MET A 1 12.59 5.18 17.04
CA MET A 1 11.67 6.14 16.36
C MET A 1 10.70 5.35 15.51
N THR A 2 9.46 5.80 15.31
CA THR A 2 8.54 5.11 14.38
C THR A 2 8.57 5.81 13.04
N MET A 3 9.15 5.18 12.02
CA MET A 3 9.13 5.70 10.66
C MET A 3 7.81 5.30 10.00
N ARG A 4 7.12 6.25 9.39
CA ARG A 4 5.88 6.00 8.65
C ARG A 4 6.05 6.43 7.21
N THR A 5 6.02 5.47 6.30
CA THR A 5 6.08 5.70 4.86
C THR A 5 4.65 5.68 4.32
N TYR A 6 4.22 6.81 3.75
CA TYR A 6 2.90 6.93 3.14
C TYR A 6 3.08 6.89 1.62
N THR A 7 2.60 5.82 0.99
CA THR A 7 2.59 5.69 -0.47
C THR A 7 1.18 5.95 -0.97
N LYS A 8 0.92 7.13 -1.53
CA LYS A 8 -0.41 7.45 -2.08
C LYS A 8 -0.52 6.90 -3.50
N LEU A 9 -1.68 6.34 -3.81
CA LEU A 9 -2.02 5.80 -5.12
C LEU A 9 -3.30 6.46 -5.60
N GLN A 10 -3.31 6.92 -6.84
CA GLN A 10 -4.48 7.47 -7.49
C GLN A 10 -4.85 6.63 -8.69
N CYS A 11 -6.05 6.06 -8.64
CA CYS A 11 -6.60 5.34 -9.77
C CYS A 11 -7.16 6.33 -10.79
N SER A 12 -7.05 6.01 -12.07
CA SER A 12 -7.65 6.80 -13.16
C SER A 12 -9.18 6.89 -13.09
N CYS A 13 -9.83 6.04 -12.27
CA CYS A 13 -11.27 6.11 -12.01
C CYS A 13 -11.66 7.19 -10.97
N GLY A 14 -10.69 7.99 -10.48
CA GLY A 14 -10.91 9.08 -9.52
C GLY A 14 -10.79 8.67 -8.06
N ALA A 15 -10.65 7.37 -7.78
CA ALA A 15 -10.41 6.88 -6.43
C ALA A 15 -8.94 7.05 -6.03
N SER A 16 -8.71 7.57 -4.83
CA SER A 16 -7.40 7.67 -4.21
C SER A 16 -7.32 6.78 -2.98
N GLY A 17 -6.18 6.15 -2.77
CA GLY A 17 -5.90 5.46 -1.53
C GLY A 17 -4.42 5.56 -1.16
N GLU A 18 -4.08 5.02 0.00
CA GLU A 18 -2.74 5.12 0.55
C GLU A 18 -2.32 3.79 1.18
N ILE A 19 -1.07 3.40 0.95
CA ILE A 19 -0.40 2.33 1.66
C ILE A 19 0.40 2.99 2.77
N VAL A 20 0.09 2.62 4.01
CA VAL A 20 0.79 3.10 5.19
C VAL A 20 1.70 1.99 5.67
N GLU A 21 3.00 2.17 5.52
CA GLU A 21 4.00 1.33 6.16
C GLU A 21 4.48 2.04 7.43
N SER A 22 4.49 1.32 8.54
CA SER A 22 4.97 1.79 9.82
C SER A 22 6.04 0.84 10.30
N GLU A 23 7.27 1.32 10.37
CA GLU A 23 8.41 0.60 10.92
C GLU A 23 8.61 1.01 12.38
N ASN A 24 8.59 0.04 13.28
CA ASN A 24 8.76 0.28 14.70
C ASN A 24 10.13 -0.21 15.14
N ASP A 25 11.02 0.74 15.44
CA ASP A 25 12.38 0.53 15.91
C ASP A 25 12.45 0.17 17.42
N GLN A 26 11.39 -0.44 17.97
CA GLN A 26 11.34 -0.82 19.39
C GLN A 26 11.87 -2.25 19.59
N PRO A 27 12.89 -2.46 20.44
CA PRO A 27 13.61 -3.74 20.56
C PRO A 27 12.81 -4.92 21.16
N TYR A 28 11.51 -4.76 21.41
CA TYR A 28 10.63 -5.77 22.01
C TYR A 28 9.26 -5.93 21.30
N SER A 29 9.04 -5.28 20.16
CA SER A 29 7.77 -5.39 19.44
C SER A 29 7.79 -6.61 18.51
N GLN A 30 6.77 -7.48 18.59
CA GLN A 30 6.66 -8.71 17.78
C GLN A 30 6.57 -8.47 16.27
N GLU A 31 6.29 -7.24 15.82
CA GLU A 31 6.21 -6.88 14.40
C GLU A 31 7.05 -5.62 14.15
N TRP A 32 8.21 -5.81 13.52
CA TRP A 32 9.17 -4.74 13.17
C TRP A 32 8.61 -3.78 12.10
N SER A 33 7.76 -4.28 11.20
CA SER A 33 7.06 -3.47 10.19
C SER A 33 5.60 -3.87 10.09
N LYS A 34 4.72 -2.88 10.11
CA LYS A 34 3.29 -3.03 9.87
C LYS A 34 2.91 -2.30 8.61
N THR A 35 2.28 -2.99 7.67
CA THR A 35 1.74 -2.37 6.46
C THR A 35 0.22 -2.40 6.50
N SER A 36 -0.44 -1.32 6.13
CA SER A 36 -1.89 -1.19 6.11
C SER A 36 -2.36 -0.47 4.85
N LEU A 37 -3.46 -0.95 4.27
CA LEU A 37 -4.13 -0.36 3.11
C LEU A 37 -5.25 0.56 3.59
N ARG A 38 -5.30 1.79 3.10
CA ARG A 38 -6.34 2.75 3.45
C ARG A 38 -7.01 3.29 2.19
N ASN A 39 -8.33 3.13 2.11
CA ASN A 39 -9.13 3.35 0.90
C ASN A 39 -8.69 2.50 -0.32
N LEU A 40 -8.00 1.39 -0.06
CA LEU A 40 -7.56 0.41 -1.05
C LEU A 40 -8.06 -0.96 -0.62
N GLY A 41 -8.53 -1.75 -1.57
CA GLY A 41 -8.80 -3.18 -1.37
C GLY A 41 -7.52 -4.01 -1.55
N SER A 42 -7.55 -5.27 -1.15
CA SER A 42 -6.43 -6.22 -1.31
C SER A 42 -6.67 -7.26 -2.41
N LYS A 43 -7.55 -6.94 -3.39
CA LYS A 43 -7.98 -7.87 -4.45
C LYS A 43 -7.14 -7.76 -5.73
N GLY A 44 -6.01 -7.05 -5.68
CA GLY A 44 -5.14 -6.88 -6.82
C GLY A 44 -4.45 -8.18 -7.22
N THR A 45 -3.88 -8.19 -8.41
CA THR A 45 -3.05 -9.30 -8.92
C THR A 45 -1.64 -8.87 -9.28
N TYR A 46 -1.20 -7.71 -8.76
CA TYR A 46 0.13 -7.20 -9.02
C TYR A 46 1.20 -8.16 -8.50
N ASN A 47 2.16 -8.52 -9.36
CA ASN A 47 3.28 -9.41 -9.04
C ASN A 47 4.59 -8.89 -9.65
N GLY A 48 4.81 -7.58 -9.58
CA GLY A 48 6.03 -6.93 -10.06
C GLY A 48 7.08 -6.72 -8.95
N GLU A 49 8.14 -5.97 -9.26
CA GLU A 49 9.31 -5.77 -8.39
C GLU A 49 9.00 -5.01 -7.08
N TYR A 50 7.90 -4.25 -7.06
CA TYR A 50 7.44 -3.56 -5.86
C TYR A 50 6.84 -4.57 -4.87
N LYS A 51 7.68 -5.17 -4.03
CA LYS A 51 7.31 -6.17 -3.01
C LYS A 51 6.14 -5.72 -2.12
N LEU A 52 6.08 -4.43 -1.78
CA LEU A 52 4.99 -3.86 -0.97
C LEU A 52 3.62 -4.03 -1.66
N ILE A 53 3.55 -3.63 -2.93
CA ILE A 53 2.35 -3.72 -3.77
C ILE A 53 2.07 -5.18 -4.13
N ALA A 54 3.09 -6.00 -4.35
CA ALA A 54 2.93 -7.42 -4.65
C ALA A 54 2.42 -8.23 -3.45
N ARG A 55 2.81 -7.82 -2.22
CA ARG A 55 2.35 -8.42 -0.97
C ARG A 55 0.96 -7.96 -0.59
N MET A 56 0.71 -6.65 -0.65
CA MET A 56 -0.59 -6.08 -0.27
C MET A 56 -1.65 -6.21 -1.36
N LYS A 57 -1.22 -6.34 -2.61
CA LYS A 57 -2.08 -6.44 -3.80
C LYS A 57 -3.17 -5.36 -3.80
N PRO A 58 -2.81 -4.07 -3.73
CA PRO A 58 -3.78 -3.01 -3.66
C PRO A 58 -4.64 -3.01 -4.93
N SER A 59 -5.94 -3.00 -4.73
CA SER A 59 -6.97 -2.85 -5.76
C SER A 59 -7.80 -1.63 -5.44
N CYS A 60 -8.18 -0.87 -6.45
CA CYS A 60 -9.15 0.18 -6.28
C CYS A 60 -10.50 -0.39 -5.84
N MET A 61 -11.07 0.09 -4.72
CA MET A 61 -12.38 -0.35 -4.26
C MET A 61 -13.53 0.14 -5.16
N THR A 62 -13.33 1.25 -5.86
CA THR A 62 -14.36 1.88 -6.69
C THR A 62 -14.49 1.23 -8.06
N CYS A 63 -13.37 0.94 -8.72
CA CYS A 63 -13.39 0.36 -10.08
C CYS A 63 -12.86 -1.07 -10.15
N GLY A 64 -12.42 -1.65 -9.03
CA GLY A 64 -11.92 -3.04 -8.97
C GLY A 64 -10.57 -3.26 -9.67
N LYS A 65 -9.98 -2.22 -10.27
CA LYS A 65 -8.71 -2.31 -10.98
C LYS A 65 -7.55 -2.53 -10.02
N THR A 66 -6.61 -3.38 -10.40
CA THR A 66 -5.33 -3.55 -9.70
C THR A 66 -4.53 -2.26 -9.78
N LEU A 67 -4.06 -1.76 -8.65
CA LEU A 67 -3.19 -0.60 -8.58
C LEU A 67 -1.74 -1.04 -8.68
N THR A 68 -1.04 -0.45 -9.63
CA THR A 68 0.39 -0.67 -9.89
C THR A 68 1.21 0.52 -9.37
N PRO A 69 2.53 0.39 -9.20
CA PRO A 69 3.40 1.51 -8.80
C PRO A 69 3.31 2.72 -9.75
N GLU A 70 2.88 2.53 -11.00
CA GLU A 70 2.68 3.62 -11.96
C GLU A 70 1.52 4.55 -11.57
N ASN A 71 0.62 4.10 -10.69
CA ASN A 71 -0.48 4.89 -10.15
C ASN A 71 -0.08 5.61 -8.85
N ILE A 72 1.18 5.52 -8.41
CA ILE A 72 1.67 6.23 -7.22
C ILE A 72 1.75 7.72 -7.56
N VAL A 73 1.13 8.53 -6.71
CA VAL A 73 1.23 9.99 -6.75
C VAL A 73 2.00 10.43 -5.50
N GLN A 74 3.13 11.09 -5.68
CA GLN A 74 3.93 11.64 -4.56
C GLN A 74 3.31 12.94 -4.04
#